data_AF-A0A1I7UZ15-F1
#
_entry.id   AF-A0A1I7UZ15-F1
#
_cell.length_a   1.000
_cell.length_b   1.000
_cell.length_c   1.000
_cell.angle_alpha   90.00
_cell.angle_beta   90.00
_cell.angle_gamma   90.00
#
_symmetry.space_group_name_H-M   'P 1'
#
loop_
_entity.id
_entity.type
_entity.pdbx_description
1 polymer ?
#
loop_
_entity_poly.entity_id
_entity_poly.type
_entity_poly.pdbx_seq_one_letter_code
_entity_poly.pdbx_strand_id
1 'polypeptide(L)'
;MKLIIVLFFLSFSGSMAWRINKGNSISKFSSMIFRFKRADPTDEEKKGIIDGYNEGRRQIAKSGPGIANMNKLIQANPELIYKLEDHTILNCWNPKQTVVRCKEVPCIVNGESMQLPYCICGPEPGVHPEDIVIGPPATKCPSGGSVEDGLCVVD
;
A
#
# COMPACT_ATOMS: atom_id res chain seq x y z
N MET A 1 9.52 2.51 -30.55
CA MET A 1 9.38 3.15 -29.23
C MET A 1 10.06 2.26 -28.19
N LYS A 2 11.06 2.76 -27.48
CA LYS A 2 11.83 1.99 -26.48
C LYS A 2 11.17 2.16 -25.11
N LEU A 3 10.65 1.06 -24.55
CA LEU A 3 10.08 1.01 -23.21
C LEU A 3 11.24 1.00 -22.20
N ILE A 4 11.45 2.13 -21.51
CA ILE A 4 12.41 2.22 -20.41
C ILE A 4 11.63 1.89 -19.13
N ILE A 5 11.78 0.66 -18.65
CA ILE A 5 11.30 0.25 -17.32
C ILE A 5 12.29 0.82 -16.31
N VAL A 6 11.92 1.93 -15.67
CA VAL A 6 12.65 2.47 -14.52
C VAL A 6 12.19 1.70 -13.28
N LEU A 7 12.96 0.69 -12.89
CA LEU A 7 12.83 0.04 -11.58
C LEU A 7 13.26 1.05 -10.51
N PHE A 8 12.29 1.70 -9.87
CA PHE A 8 12.52 2.45 -8.64
C PHE A 8 12.84 1.48 -7.52
N PHE A 9 14.13 1.34 -7.20
CA PHE A 9 14.56 0.86 -5.90
C PHE A 9 14.12 1.91 -4.88
N LEU A 10 13.13 1.56 -4.04
CA LEU A 10 12.91 2.24 -2.78
C LEU A 10 14.19 2.05 -1.95
N SER A 11 15.08 3.03 -2.02
CA SER A 11 16.23 3.14 -1.13
C SER A 11 15.70 3.48 0.26
N PHE A 12 15.29 2.44 0.99
CA PHE A 12 15.39 2.45 2.44
C PHE A 12 16.87 2.65 2.75
N SER A 13 17.23 3.87 3.17
CA SER A 13 18.53 4.21 3.74
C SER A 13 18.67 3.54 5.10
N GLY A 14 18.85 2.22 5.06
CA GLY A 14 19.31 1.38 6.16
C GLY A 14 20.39 0.48 5.58
N SER A 15 21.65 0.77 5.90
CA SER A 15 22.82 0.02 5.47
C SER A 15 22.74 -1.44 5.92
N MET A 16 22.21 -2.32 5.06
CA MET A 16 22.42 -3.76 5.16
C MET A 16 23.24 -4.23 3.98
N ALA A 17 24.55 -4.36 4.21
CA ALA A 17 25.47 -5.01 3.30
C ALA A 17 25.13 -6.50 3.19
N TRP A 18 24.43 -6.90 2.13
CA TRP A 18 24.25 -8.30 1.79
C TRP A 18 25.35 -8.76 0.84
N ARG A 19 26.31 -9.51 1.38
CA ARG A 19 27.21 -10.37 0.60
C ARG A 19 26.38 -11.53 0.03
N ILE A 20 26.23 -11.58 -1.29
CA ILE A 20 25.69 -12.76 -1.96
C ILE A 20 26.84 -13.77 -2.12
N ASN A 21 26.84 -14.80 -1.26
CA ASN A 21 27.68 -15.97 -1.43
C ASN A 21 26.93 -16.95 -2.35
N LYS A 22 27.46 -17.17 -3.57
CA LYS A 22 26.92 -18.16 -4.51
C LYS A 22 27.40 -19.54 -4.07
N GLY A 23 26.48 -20.37 -3.56
CA GLY A 23 26.77 -21.78 -3.35
C GLY A 23 25.65 -22.56 -2.70
N ASN A 24 25.14 -23.53 -3.45
CA ASN A 24 24.45 -24.76 -3.03
C ASN A 24 22.93 -24.77 -2.73
N SER A 25 22.26 -25.53 -3.59
CA SER A 25 21.45 -26.72 -3.27
C SER A 25 20.01 -26.55 -2.75
N ILE A 26 19.11 -26.56 -3.73
CA ILE A 26 17.82 -27.28 -3.87
C ILE A 26 17.31 -28.10 -2.66
N SER A 27 15.98 -28.04 -2.50
CA SER A 27 15.06 -28.99 -1.83
C SER A 27 14.94 -28.96 -0.30
N LYS A 28 14.08 -28.06 0.19
CA LYS A 28 13.20 -28.28 1.36
C LYS A 28 12.20 -27.12 1.46
N PHE A 29 11.32 -26.98 0.47
CA PHE A 29 10.09 -26.19 0.66
C PHE A 29 9.13 -27.04 1.51
N SER A 30 9.47 -27.12 2.81
CA SER A 30 8.57 -27.64 3.83
C SER A 30 7.32 -26.77 3.79
N SER A 31 6.16 -27.38 3.62
CA SER A 31 4.86 -26.73 3.63
C SER A 31 4.72 -25.87 4.88
N MET A 32 4.88 -24.55 4.77
CA MET A 32 4.55 -23.62 5.85
C MET A 32 3.03 -23.65 6.02
N ILE A 33 2.57 -24.40 7.02
CA ILE A 33 1.18 -24.36 7.45
C ILE A 33 1.03 -23.11 8.32
N PHE A 34 0.46 -22.05 7.75
CA PHE A 34 0.15 -20.82 8.48
C PHE A 34 -1.15 -21.01 9.27
N ARG A 35 -1.05 -21.18 10.60
CA ARG A 35 -2.20 -21.08 11.51
C ARG A 35 -2.29 -19.65 12.06
N PHE A 36 -3.31 -18.92 11.61
CA PHE A 36 -3.54 -17.53 12.00
C PHE A 36 -4.42 -17.43 13.26
N LYS A 37 -3.93 -16.78 14.31
CA LYS A 37 -4.78 -16.17 15.35
C LYS A 37 -4.77 -14.66 15.14
N ARG A 38 -5.90 -14.10 14.71
CA ARG A 38 -6.01 -12.67 14.36
C ARG A 38 -6.27 -11.85 15.62
N ALA A 39 -5.47 -10.82 15.86
CA ALA A 39 -5.81 -9.75 16.80
C ALA A 39 -6.17 -8.52 15.97
N ASP A 40 -7.26 -7.83 16.33
CA ASP A 40 -7.61 -6.56 15.70
C ASP A 40 -6.69 -5.46 16.27
N PRO A 41 -6.03 -4.64 15.43
CA PRO A 41 -5.19 -3.54 15.90
C PRO A 41 -6.01 -2.51 16.68
N THR A 42 -5.36 -1.77 17.57
CA THR A 42 -5.95 -0.62 18.26
C THR A 42 -6.27 0.50 17.27
N ASP A 43 -7.09 1.47 17.67
CA ASP A 43 -7.45 2.58 16.78
C ASP A 43 -6.26 3.52 16.53
N GLU A 44 -5.36 3.66 17.51
CA GLU A 44 -4.09 4.36 17.35
C GLU A 44 -3.16 3.67 16.36
N GLU A 45 -3.05 2.34 16.43
CA GLU A 45 -2.26 1.54 15.49
C GLU A 45 -2.82 1.63 14.06
N LYS A 46 -4.15 1.48 13.92
CA LYS A 46 -4.83 1.66 12.61
C LYS A 46 -4.53 3.03 12.03
N LYS A 47 -4.66 4.09 12.85
CA LYS A 47 -4.37 5.45 12.43
C LYS A 47 -2.92 5.60 11.95
N GLY A 48 -1.96 5.11 12.71
CA GLY A 48 -0.54 5.15 12.33
C GLY A 48 -0.24 4.44 11.01
N ILE A 49 -0.87 3.28 10.78
CA ILE A 49 -0.73 2.55 9.51
C ILE A 49 -1.30 3.37 8.36
N ILE A 50 -2.50 3.92 8.51
CA ILE A 50 -3.17 4.73 7.47
C ILE A 50 -2.36 5.99 7.15
N ASP A 51 -1.86 6.68 8.17
CA ASP A 51 -1.03 7.86 8.02
C ASP A 51 0.25 7.53 7.22
N GLY A 52 0.84 6.36 7.45
CA GLY A 52 1.98 5.86 6.66
C GLY A 52 1.66 5.66 5.17
N TYR A 53 0.49 5.09 4.84
CA TYR A 53 0.06 4.98 3.44
C TYR A 53 -0.19 6.34 2.80
N ASN A 54 -0.84 7.25 3.53
CA ASN A 54 -1.13 8.59 3.02
C ASN A 54 0.14 9.42 2.81
N GLU A 55 1.14 9.28 3.69
CA GLU A 55 2.45 9.91 3.49
C GLU A 55 3.14 9.36 2.23
N GLY A 56 3.15 8.04 2.03
CA GLY A 56 3.65 7.47 0.78
C GLY A 56 2.90 7.98 -0.45
N ARG A 57 1.56 8.09 -0.38
CA ARG A 57 0.72 8.55 -1.51
C ARG A 57 1.03 10.00 -1.85
N ARG A 58 1.26 10.83 -0.82
CA ARG A 58 1.67 12.23 -0.96
C ARG A 58 3.03 12.36 -1.64
N GLN A 59 4.00 11.53 -1.27
CA GLN A 59 5.32 11.51 -1.91
C GLN A 59 5.22 11.12 -3.38
N ILE A 60 4.45 10.07 -3.70
CA ILE A 60 4.22 9.63 -5.08
C ILE A 60 3.50 10.72 -5.88
N ALA A 61 2.45 11.33 -5.32
CA ALA A 61 1.69 12.38 -5.99
C ALA A 61 2.56 13.60 -6.33
N LYS A 62 3.57 13.90 -5.51
CA LYS A 62 4.54 14.99 -5.73
C LYS A 62 5.73 14.59 -6.60
N SER A 63 5.93 13.30 -6.87
CA SER A 63 7.07 12.81 -7.63
C SER A 63 6.91 13.02 -9.14
N GLY A 64 8.01 13.31 -9.83
CA GLY A 64 8.04 13.42 -11.28
C GLY A 64 7.03 14.45 -11.84
N PRO A 65 6.20 14.08 -12.84
CA PRO A 65 5.18 14.98 -13.39
C PRO A 65 3.95 15.15 -12.48
N GLY A 66 3.91 14.43 -11.35
CA GLY A 66 2.86 14.44 -10.35
C GLY A 66 1.61 13.64 -10.72
N ILE A 67 0.80 13.33 -9.70
CA ILE A 67 -0.51 12.69 -9.85
C ILE A 67 -1.58 13.63 -9.28
N ALA A 68 -2.38 14.20 -10.18
CA ALA A 68 -3.31 15.28 -9.89
C ALA A 68 -4.58 14.83 -9.17
N ASN A 69 -4.92 13.54 -9.20
CA ASN A 69 -6.16 12.97 -8.66
C ASN A 69 -5.92 11.94 -7.54
N MET A 70 -4.77 11.97 -6.86
CA MET A 70 -4.46 11.03 -5.79
C MET A 70 -5.34 11.30 -4.55
N ASN A 71 -6.27 10.39 -4.25
CA ASN A 71 -7.12 10.51 -3.07
C ASN A 71 -6.36 10.21 -1.77
N LYS A 72 -6.84 10.74 -0.65
CA LYS A 72 -6.47 10.36 0.71
C LYS A 72 -7.25 9.10 1.09
N LEU A 73 -6.57 8.16 1.73
CA LEU A 73 -7.19 6.96 2.28
C LEU A 73 -7.77 7.26 3.67
N ILE A 74 -9.00 6.83 3.89
CA ILE A 74 -9.67 6.85 5.20
C ILE A 74 -9.95 5.43 5.70
N GLN A 75 -10.08 5.27 7.02
CA GLN A 75 -10.41 3.98 7.63
C GLN A 75 -11.82 3.55 7.18
N ALA A 76 -11.92 2.38 6.54
CA ALA A 76 -13.20 1.82 6.14
C ALA A 76 -14.03 1.40 7.36
N ASN A 77 -15.35 1.61 7.29
CA ASN A 77 -16.32 0.99 8.22
C ASN A 77 -16.29 -0.54 8.05
N PRO A 78 -16.21 -1.34 9.15
CA PRO A 78 -16.32 -2.80 9.17
C PRO A 78 -17.31 -3.46 8.20
N GLU A 79 -18.45 -2.83 7.92
CA GLU A 79 -19.52 -3.36 7.08
C GLU A 79 -19.21 -3.29 5.57
N LEU A 80 -18.34 -2.37 5.14
CA LEU A 80 -17.99 -2.16 3.73
C LEU A 80 -16.96 -3.17 3.20
N ILE A 81 -16.44 -4.05 4.07
CA ILE A 81 -15.30 -4.93 3.75
C ILE A 81 -15.65 -6.14 2.92
N TYR A 82 -16.90 -6.59 2.90
CA TYR A 82 -17.29 -7.76 2.11
C TYR A 82 -17.13 -7.56 0.60
N LYS A 83 -16.90 -6.32 0.14
CA LYS A 83 -16.65 -5.98 -1.26
C LYS A 83 -15.18 -5.70 -1.59
N LEU A 84 -14.31 -5.69 -0.58
CA LEU A 84 -12.88 -5.47 -0.75
C LEU A 84 -12.21 -6.83 -0.97
N GLU A 85 -12.21 -7.31 -2.21
CA GLU A 85 -11.65 -8.60 -2.58
C GLU A 85 -10.10 -8.58 -2.58
N ASP A 86 -9.50 -9.73 -2.82
CA ASP A 86 -8.06 -10.02 -2.65
C ASP A 86 -7.17 -9.07 -3.46
N HIS A 87 -6.69 -8.03 -2.80
CA HIS A 87 -5.85 -7.02 -3.43
C HIS A 87 -4.47 -6.99 -2.78
N THR A 88 -3.44 -6.99 -3.64
CA THR A 88 -2.06 -6.80 -3.21
C THR A 88 -1.88 -5.42 -2.59
N ILE A 89 -0.84 -5.23 -1.77
CA ILE A 89 -0.46 -3.92 -1.21
C ILE A 89 -0.32 -2.84 -2.30
N LEU A 90 -0.04 -3.24 -3.54
CA LEU A 90 0.08 -2.33 -4.67
C LEU A 90 -1.25 -1.64 -5.01
N ASN A 91 -2.39 -2.26 -4.70
CA ASN A 91 -3.70 -1.68 -4.97
C ASN A 91 -3.93 -0.37 -4.19
N CYS A 92 -3.30 -0.24 -3.01
CA CYS A 92 -3.34 0.97 -2.21
C CYS A 92 -2.65 2.18 -2.86
N TRP A 93 -1.98 2.00 -4.01
CA TRP A 93 -1.41 3.08 -4.81
C TRP A 93 -2.32 3.54 -5.95
N ASN A 94 -3.49 2.92 -6.15
CA ASN A 94 -4.43 3.45 -7.12
C ASN A 94 -4.96 4.81 -6.60
N PRO A 95 -4.84 5.90 -7.39
CA PRO A 95 -5.27 7.24 -7.00
C PRO A 95 -6.77 7.34 -6.71
N LYS A 96 -7.60 6.47 -7.28
CA LYS A 96 -9.04 6.42 -7.02
C LYS A 96 -9.41 5.77 -5.69
N GLN A 97 -8.52 5.00 -5.05
CA GLN A 97 -8.84 4.41 -3.74
C GLN A 97 -9.10 5.50 -2.72
N THR A 98 -10.20 5.37 -1.99
CA THR A 98 -10.59 6.30 -0.92
C THR A 98 -10.59 5.63 0.44
N VAL A 99 -10.72 4.31 0.52
CA VAL A 99 -10.82 3.58 1.78
C VAL A 99 -9.73 2.54 1.94
N VAL A 100 -9.30 2.32 3.18
CA VAL A 100 -8.37 1.27 3.57
C VAL A 100 -8.83 0.61 4.86
N ARG A 101 -8.61 -0.69 4.97
CA ARG A 101 -8.67 -1.41 6.24
C ARG A 101 -7.41 -2.24 6.42
N CYS A 102 -6.79 -2.07 7.57
CA CYS A 102 -5.64 -2.87 7.97
C CYS A 102 -6.01 -3.81 9.12
N LYS A 103 -5.42 -4.99 9.10
CA LYS A 103 -5.42 -5.95 10.21
C LYS A 103 -4.01 -6.47 10.40
N GLU A 104 -3.63 -6.80 11.62
CA GLU A 104 -2.39 -7.52 11.84
C GLU A 104 -2.60 -9.01 11.61
N VAL A 105 -1.67 -9.62 10.89
CA VAL A 105 -1.62 -11.07 10.74
C VAL A 105 -0.32 -11.58 11.38
N PRO A 106 -0.41 -12.56 12.30
CA PRO A 106 0.81 -13.18 12.81
C PRO A 106 1.44 -14.01 11.70
N CYS A 107 2.74 -13.80 11.51
CA CYS A 107 3.57 -14.52 10.56
C CYS A 107 4.80 -15.08 11.29
N ILE A 108 5.21 -16.30 10.92
CA ILE A 108 6.42 -16.92 11.45
C ILE A 108 7.50 -16.82 10.39
N VAL A 109 8.57 -16.07 10.66
CA VAL A 109 9.73 -15.94 9.78
C VAL A 109 10.95 -16.41 10.56
N ASN A 110 11.64 -17.43 10.04
CA ASN A 110 12.80 -18.05 10.70
C ASN A 110 12.54 -18.56 12.14
N GLY A 111 11.30 -18.95 12.43
CA GLY A 111 10.90 -19.43 13.76
C GLY A 111 10.52 -18.32 14.75
N GLU A 112 10.68 -17.05 14.38
CA GLU A 112 10.24 -15.90 15.17
C GLU A 112 8.83 -15.47 14.74
N SER A 113 7.97 -15.19 15.71
CA SER A 113 6.62 -14.65 15.47
C SER A 113 6.72 -13.14 15.29
N MET A 114 6.25 -12.64 14.15
CA MET A 114 6.12 -11.21 13.86
C MET A 114 4.70 -10.89 13.42
N GLN A 115 4.23 -9.68 13.74
CA GLN A 115 2.95 -9.16 13.25
C GLN A 115 3.19 -8.44 11.93
N LEU A 116 2.56 -8.88 10.84
CA LEU A 116 2.60 -8.18 9.56
C LEU A 116 1.29 -7.40 9.36
N PRO A 117 1.33 -6.11 8.99
CA PRO A 117 0.13 -5.38 8.62
C PRO A 117 -0.37 -5.88 7.27
N TYR A 118 -1.58 -6.40 7.24
CA TYR A 118 -2.31 -6.76 6.04
C TYR A 118 -3.41 -5.73 5.78
N CYS A 119 -3.21 -4.90 4.75
CA CYS A 119 -4.13 -3.85 4.38
C CYS A 119 -4.83 -4.15 3.06
N ILE A 120 -6.11 -3.81 3.00
CA ILE A 120 -6.93 -3.90 1.79
C ILE A 120 -7.44 -2.48 1.50
N CYS A 121 -7.26 -2.03 0.26
CA CYS A 121 -7.74 -0.74 -0.23
C CYS A 121 -8.86 -0.91 -1.25
N GLY A 122 -9.78 0.04 -1.28
CA GLY A 122 -10.93 0.05 -2.19
C GLY A 122 -11.47 1.44 -2.50
N PRO A 123 -12.42 1.55 -3.46
CA PRO A 123 -13.21 0.45 -4.02
C PRO A 123 -12.63 -0.25 -5.26
N GLU A 124 -11.54 0.25 -5.84
CA GLU A 124 -11.06 -0.24 -7.13
C GLU A 124 -10.33 -1.60 -6.99
N PRO A 125 -10.45 -2.49 -7.99
CA PRO A 125 -9.90 -3.85 -7.92
C PRO A 125 -8.37 -3.94 -8.12
N GLY A 126 -7.74 -2.86 -8.56
CA GLY A 126 -6.33 -2.85 -8.91
C GLY A 126 -5.85 -1.46 -9.28
N VAL A 127 -4.54 -1.31 -9.53
CA VAL A 127 -4.00 -0.08 -10.14
C VAL A 127 -4.10 -0.21 -11.65
N HIS A 128 -4.84 0.71 -12.27
CA HIS A 128 -4.93 0.80 -13.73
C HIS A 128 -4.27 2.09 -14.23
N PRO A 129 -3.47 2.05 -15.30
CA PRO A 129 -2.82 3.25 -15.85
C PRO A 129 -3.81 4.39 -16.19
N GLU A 130 -5.00 4.05 -16.64
CA GLU A 130 -6.09 4.99 -16.96
C GLU A 130 -6.65 5.74 -15.74
N ASP A 131 -6.42 5.24 -14.53
CA ASP A 131 -6.83 5.92 -13.31
C ASP A 131 -5.86 7.05 -12.92
N ILE A 132 -4.67 7.08 -13.50
CA ILE A 132 -3.62 8.04 -13.17
C ILE A 132 -3.77 9.28 -14.03
N VAL A 133 -4.18 10.39 -13.40
CA VAL A 133 -4.21 11.69 -14.06
C VAL A 133 -2.93 12.43 -13.74
N ILE A 134 -2.07 12.56 -14.74
CA ILE A 134 -0.79 13.27 -14.61
C ILE A 134 -1.03 14.78 -14.50
N GLY A 135 -0.34 15.42 -13.57
CA GLY A 135 -0.38 16.87 -13.37
C GLY A 135 -0.02 17.27 -11.94
N PRO A 136 -0.04 18.58 -11.62
CA PRO A 136 0.28 19.03 -10.29
C PRO A 136 -0.64 18.37 -9.24
N PRO A 137 -0.09 17.96 -8.08
CA PRO A 137 -0.84 17.22 -7.06
C PRO A 137 -2.17 17.90 -6.70
N ALA A 138 -3.21 17.09 -6.55
CA ALA A 138 -4.55 17.54 -6.14
C ALA A 138 -5.21 18.62 -7.02
N THR A 139 -4.78 18.81 -8.28
CA THR A 139 -5.44 19.75 -9.22
C THR A 139 -6.60 19.14 -9.99
N LYS A 140 -6.81 17.82 -9.90
CA LYS A 140 -7.86 17.07 -10.57
C LYS A 140 -8.62 16.18 -9.59
N CYS A 141 -8.87 16.69 -8.40
CA CYS A 141 -9.70 16.00 -7.41
C CYS A 141 -11.12 15.76 -7.94
N PRO A 142 -11.77 14.66 -7.51
CA PRO A 142 -13.18 14.41 -7.81
C PRO A 142 -14.06 15.61 -7.43
N SER A 143 -15.14 15.82 -8.18
CA SER A 143 -16.06 16.93 -7.93
C SER A 143 -16.63 16.87 -6.51
N GLY A 144 -16.56 18.00 -5.80
CA GLY A 144 -16.99 18.09 -4.40
C GLY A 144 -15.91 17.73 -3.37
N GLY A 145 -14.74 17.25 -3.81
CA GLY A 145 -13.63 16.97 -2.92
C GLY A 145 -12.87 18.22 -2.47
N SER A 146 -12.27 18.15 -1.29
CA SER A 146 -11.32 19.15 -0.78
C SER A 146 -9.88 18.69 -0.97
N VAL A 147 -8.91 19.57 -0.69
CA VAL A 147 -7.47 19.25 -0.80
C VAL A 147 -6.83 19.33 0.57
N GLU A 148 -6.14 18.27 0.96
CA GLU A 148 -5.37 18.21 2.20
C GLU A 148 -3.97 17.69 1.89
N ASP A 149 -2.95 18.51 2.17
CA ASP A 149 -1.53 18.17 1.99
C ASP A 149 -1.10 17.68 0.60
N GLY A 150 -1.87 18.01 -0.44
CA GLY A 150 -1.62 17.56 -1.82
C GLY A 150 -2.28 16.22 -2.18
N LEU A 151 -3.21 15.75 -1.34
CA LEU A 151 -4.13 14.65 -1.63
C LEU A 151 -5.57 15.17 -1.73
N CYS A 152 -6.39 14.46 -2.50
CA CYS A 152 -7.82 14.73 -2.63
C CYS A 152 -8.59 14.06 -1.49
N VAL A 153 -9.41 14.83 -0.78
CA VAL A 153 -10.31 14.31 0.27
C VAL A 153 -11.71 14.28 -0.31
N VAL A 154 -12.33 13.10 -0.31
CA VAL A 154 -13.67 12.87 -0.86
C VAL A 154 -14.54 12.41 0.30
N ASP A 155 -15.56 13.21 0.65
CA ASP A 155 -16.50 12.92 1.73
C ASP A 155 -17.53 11.86 1.33
#